data_AF-A0A8T2UFW9-F1
#
_entry.id   AF-A0A8T2UFW9-F1
#
_cell.length_a   1.000
_cell.length_b   1.000
_cell.length_c   1.000
_cell.angle_alpha   90.00
_cell.angle_beta   90.00
_cell.angle_gamma   90.00
#
_symmetry.space_group_name_H-M   'P 1'
#
loop_
_entity.id
_entity.type
_entity.pdbx_description
1 polymer ?
#
loop_
_entity_poly.entity_id
_entity_poly.type
_entity_poly.pdbx_seq_one_letter_code
_entity_poly.pdbx_strand_id
1 'polypeptide(L)'
;MGSSELADRGRAPFTPEHSSPAAVAAPAGPVEGGNGKVVHYYGRGFGDAPNDVSAGRLSTRAASALLVMRFLSMAFSLASLLVMVTNKSTHLRPHSVKWTDVEAYRYVLAADAIVCLYSFAEIGLGFWNMIRGRMLMPETMAHWFDFGHDQGFAYLIFSACSAGTAVARNLRKKNILILGIYACDKADSFCQRAEISIGLGYGAFVFIALSSLITGYRLAKWLMSAS
;
A
#
# COMPACT_ATOMS: atom_id res chain seq x y z
N MET A 1 -42.48 62.61 53.48
CA MET A 1 -43.01 61.38 52.84
C MET A 1 -41.79 60.53 52.51
N GLY A 2 -41.33 59.64 53.40
CA GLY A 2 -41.76 58.23 53.50
C GLY A 2 -41.20 57.43 52.30
N SER A 3 -40.37 56.38 52.39
CA SER A 3 -40.07 55.43 53.46
C SER A 3 -38.70 54.72 53.24
N SER A 4 -38.07 54.35 54.36
CA SER A 4 -37.17 53.23 54.71
C SER A 4 -36.66 52.15 53.72
N GLU A 5 -35.36 51.80 53.90
CA GLU A 5 -34.70 50.44 53.95
C GLU A 5 -34.68 49.53 52.69
N LEU A 6 -33.67 48.70 52.36
CA LEU A 6 -32.32 48.35 52.85
C LEU A 6 -31.66 47.42 51.77
N ALA A 7 -30.32 47.44 51.65
CA ALA A 7 -29.41 46.35 51.23
C ALA A 7 -29.43 45.73 49.81
N ASP A 8 -28.32 45.84 49.05
CA ASP A 8 -27.41 44.70 48.78
C ASP A 8 -26.01 45.17 48.31
N ARG A 9 -24.99 44.35 48.65
CA ARG A 9 -23.55 44.62 48.71
C ARG A 9 -22.82 44.35 47.38
N GLY A 10 -21.79 45.16 47.10
CA GLY A 10 -20.80 44.90 46.06
C GLY A 10 -19.84 43.75 46.39
N ARG A 11 -19.41 43.01 45.34
CA ARG A 11 -18.27 42.08 45.35
C ARG A 11 -17.58 42.07 43.98
N ALA A 12 -16.24 42.19 43.99
CA ALA A 12 -15.33 42.22 42.83
C ALA A 12 -14.86 40.80 42.40
N PRO A 13 -14.25 40.63 41.20
CA PRO A 13 -13.59 39.38 40.80
C PRO A 13 -12.04 39.46 40.68
N PHE A 14 -11.42 38.44 41.31
CA PHE A 14 -10.27 37.60 40.94
C PHE A 14 -8.85 38.16 40.65
N THR A 15 -7.90 37.69 41.47
CA THR A 15 -6.44 37.77 41.30
C THR A 15 -5.87 36.51 40.61
N PRO A 16 -4.65 36.59 40.04
CA PRO A 16 -3.71 35.49 40.16
C PRO A 16 -2.30 35.94 40.56
N GLU A 17 -1.71 35.13 41.44
CA GLU A 17 -0.38 35.25 42.03
C GLU A 17 0.67 34.62 41.10
N HIS A 18 1.80 35.30 40.83
CA HIS A 18 2.91 34.72 40.06
C HIS A 18 4.25 35.05 40.74
N SER A 19 4.84 34.03 41.36
CA SER A 19 6.18 34.07 41.98
C SER A 19 6.97 32.83 41.54
N SER A 20 8.00 33.06 40.72
CA SER A 20 9.18 32.18 40.50
C SER A 20 10.11 32.29 41.74
N PRO A 21 11.16 31.45 42.03
CA PRO A 21 12.01 30.69 41.09
C PRO A 21 12.63 29.36 41.64
N ALA A 22 13.61 28.83 40.88
CA ALA A 22 14.77 28.01 41.31
C ALA A 22 14.71 26.47 41.20
N ALA A 23 15.83 25.97 40.66
CA ALA A 23 16.23 24.61 40.34
C ALA A 23 15.98 23.55 41.42
N VAL A 24 15.52 22.35 41.00
CA VAL A 24 15.61 21.13 41.82
C VAL A 24 15.90 19.90 40.94
N ALA A 25 17.08 19.33 41.18
CA ALA A 25 17.51 17.93 41.15
C ALA A 25 17.24 17.02 39.93
N ALA A 26 18.35 16.54 39.36
CA ALA A 26 18.39 15.28 38.64
C ALA A 26 18.00 14.10 39.57
N PRO A 27 17.19 13.12 39.13
CA PRO A 27 16.95 11.94 39.94
C PRO A 27 18.02 10.87 39.66
N ALA A 28 18.77 10.60 40.73
CA ALA A 28 19.36 9.35 41.20
C ALA A 28 19.59 8.18 40.23
N GLY A 29 20.82 7.64 40.29
CA GLY A 29 21.15 6.28 39.86
C GLY A 29 20.33 5.20 40.58
N PRO A 30 20.48 3.93 40.17
CA PRO A 30 19.47 2.90 40.37
C PRO A 30 19.30 2.57 41.85
N VAL A 31 18.06 2.73 42.33
CA VAL A 31 17.62 2.19 43.62
C VAL A 31 17.21 0.75 43.37
N GLU A 32 18.01 -0.18 43.88
CA GLU A 32 17.72 -1.61 43.86
C GLU A 32 16.73 -1.93 44.98
N GLY A 33 15.48 -2.26 44.60
CA GLY A 33 14.44 -2.63 45.56
C GLY A 33 13.06 -2.74 44.92
N GLY A 34 12.67 -3.97 44.58
CA GLY A 34 11.25 -4.35 44.42
C GLY A 34 10.66 -4.19 43.02
N ASN A 35 10.73 -5.28 42.25
CA ASN A 35 9.86 -5.60 41.11
C ASN A 35 9.83 -4.57 39.97
N GLY A 36 10.93 -4.52 39.21
CA GLY A 36 11.04 -3.75 37.98
C GLY A 36 10.01 -4.18 36.93
N LYS A 37 8.92 -3.42 36.81
CA LYS A 37 8.15 -3.37 35.57
C LYS A 37 8.88 -2.44 34.60
N VAL A 38 9.77 -3.03 33.81
CA VAL A 38 10.26 -2.41 32.57
C VAL A 38 9.04 -2.26 31.66
N VAL A 39 8.59 -1.03 31.41
CA VAL A 39 7.49 -0.77 30.47
C VAL A 39 8.03 -1.01 29.06
N HIS A 40 7.78 -2.22 28.56
CA HIS A 40 8.05 -2.64 27.19
C HIS A 40 7.02 -1.98 26.25
N TYR A 41 7.45 -1.04 25.41
CA TYR A 41 6.64 -0.46 24.33
C TYR A 41 6.52 -1.38 23.10
N TYR A 42 6.68 -2.69 23.30
CA TYR A 42 6.55 -3.71 22.27
C TYR A 42 5.71 -4.86 22.80
N GLY A 43 4.56 -5.09 22.15
CA GLY A 43 3.68 -6.22 22.41
C GLY A 43 2.57 -5.90 23.40
N ARG A 44 1.37 -5.63 22.87
CA ARG A 44 0.13 -5.89 23.61
C ARG A 44 0.17 -7.37 24.02
N GLY A 45 0.37 -7.61 25.31
CA GLY A 45 0.49 -8.93 25.90
C GLY A 45 -0.71 -9.79 25.55
N PHE A 46 -0.40 -10.94 24.98
CA PHE A 46 -1.27 -12.10 24.90
C PHE A 46 -1.49 -12.59 26.33
N GLY A 47 -2.68 -12.38 26.88
CA GLY A 47 -3.02 -12.73 28.26
C GLY A 47 -4.49 -13.13 28.38
N ASP A 48 -4.71 -14.46 28.36
CA ASP A 48 -5.84 -15.19 28.91
C ASP A 48 -7.27 -14.82 28.48
N ALA A 49 -7.55 -14.96 27.18
CA ALA A 49 -8.85 -15.45 26.74
C ALA A 49 -8.66 -16.78 25.97
N PRO A 50 -9.41 -17.85 26.26
CA PRO A 50 -9.31 -19.14 25.56
C PRO A 50 -9.63 -19.08 24.05
N ASN A 51 -9.95 -17.89 23.52
CA ASN A 51 -10.27 -17.64 22.11
C ASN A 51 -9.08 -17.06 21.27
N ASP A 52 -7.96 -16.68 21.89
CA ASP A 52 -6.89 -15.91 21.20
C ASP A 52 -5.90 -16.77 20.38
N VAL A 53 -5.86 -18.08 20.61
CA VAL A 53 -5.02 -18.99 19.79
C VAL A 53 -5.53 -19.05 18.34
N SER A 54 -6.86 -18.90 18.14
CA SER A 54 -7.46 -18.79 16.80
C SER A 54 -7.18 -17.43 16.16
N ALA A 55 -7.17 -16.35 16.95
CA ALA A 55 -6.85 -15.00 16.46
C ALA A 55 -5.38 -14.90 16.01
N GLY A 56 -4.44 -15.49 16.76
CA GLY A 56 -3.02 -15.55 16.39
C GLY A 56 -2.74 -16.40 15.14
N ARG A 57 -3.42 -17.55 15.00
CA ARG A 57 -3.35 -18.39 13.78
C ARG A 57 -3.94 -17.67 12.55
N LEU A 58 -5.03 -16.92 12.71
CA LEU A 58 -5.66 -16.17 11.63
C LEU A 58 -4.77 -15.01 11.16
N SER A 59 -4.12 -14.30 12.09
CA SER A 59 -3.15 -13.23 11.78
C SER A 59 -1.94 -13.76 11.01
N THR A 60 -1.38 -14.89 11.44
CA THR A 60 -0.22 -15.52 10.77
C THR A 60 -0.58 -16.04 9.37
N ARG A 61 -1.77 -16.62 9.20
CA ARG A 61 -2.30 -17.05 7.90
C ARG A 61 -2.54 -15.87 6.96
N ALA A 62 -3.09 -14.76 7.47
CA ALA A 62 -3.31 -13.56 6.67
C ALA A 62 -1.99 -12.92 6.24
N ALA A 63 -1.00 -12.84 7.13
CA ALA A 63 0.34 -12.35 6.79
C ALA A 63 1.02 -13.23 5.72
N SER A 64 0.90 -14.56 5.85
CA SER A 64 1.42 -15.50 4.85
C SER A 64 0.70 -15.35 3.51
N ALA A 65 -0.63 -15.22 3.52
CA ALA A 65 -1.42 -15.01 2.33
C ALA A 65 -1.05 -13.70 1.62
N LEU A 66 -0.90 -12.59 2.36
CA LEU A 66 -0.47 -11.30 1.80
C LEU A 66 0.90 -11.41 1.12
N LEU A 67 1.85 -12.11 1.74
CA LEU A 67 3.19 -12.30 1.17
C LEU A 67 3.13 -13.13 -0.13
N VAL A 68 2.32 -14.19 -0.16
CA VAL A 68 2.08 -14.98 -1.37
C VAL A 68 1.42 -14.15 -2.46
N MET A 69 0.39 -13.36 -2.14
CA MET A 69 -0.29 -12.51 -3.11
C MET A 69 0.66 -11.45 -3.70
N ARG A 70 1.54 -10.87 -2.88
CA ARG A 70 2.58 -9.93 -3.34
C ARG A 70 3.61 -10.61 -4.25
N PHE A 71 4.01 -11.83 -3.94
CA PHE A 71 4.89 -12.60 -4.82
C PHE A 71 4.21 -12.93 -6.16
N LEU A 72 2.94 -13.34 -6.15
CA LEU A 72 2.18 -13.60 -7.37
C LEU A 72 2.01 -12.32 -8.21
N SER A 73 1.69 -11.20 -7.57
CA SER A 73 1.63 -9.89 -8.25
C SER A 73 2.95 -9.52 -8.93
N MET A 74 4.07 -9.67 -8.22
CA MET A 74 5.41 -9.45 -8.77
C MET A 74 5.67 -10.38 -9.97
N ALA A 75 5.34 -11.66 -9.86
CA ALA A 75 5.56 -12.63 -10.93
C ALA A 75 4.75 -12.29 -12.19
N PHE A 76 3.48 -11.92 -12.03
CA PHE A 76 2.62 -11.55 -13.15
C PHE A 76 3.01 -10.21 -13.78
N SER A 77 3.33 -9.19 -12.98
CA SER A 77 3.80 -7.89 -13.49
C SER A 77 5.16 -8.00 -14.19
N LEU A 78 6.08 -8.79 -13.64
CA LEU A 78 7.35 -9.09 -14.29
C LEU A 78 7.15 -9.83 -15.61
N ALA A 79 6.27 -10.83 -15.65
CA ALA A 79 5.95 -11.54 -16.88
C ALA A 79 5.34 -10.60 -17.93
N SER A 80 4.39 -9.73 -17.53
CA SER A 80 3.83 -8.70 -18.41
C SER A 80 4.93 -7.79 -18.97
N LEU A 81 5.79 -7.26 -18.11
CA LEU A 81 6.91 -6.39 -18.49
C LEU A 81 7.84 -7.07 -19.50
N LEU A 82 8.26 -8.31 -19.23
CA LEU A 82 9.16 -9.05 -20.10
C LEU A 82 8.52 -9.35 -21.47
N VAL A 83 7.25 -9.75 -21.49
CA VAL A 83 6.51 -9.97 -22.74
C VAL A 83 6.39 -8.66 -23.54
N MET A 84 6.08 -7.54 -22.89
CA MET A 84 5.97 -6.23 -23.56
C MET A 84 7.32 -5.72 -24.07
N VAL A 85 8.37 -5.75 -23.25
CA VAL A 85 9.74 -5.31 -23.61
C VAL A 85 10.27 -6.08 -24.82
N THR A 86 9.98 -7.38 -24.89
CA THR A 86 10.42 -8.24 -25.99
C THR A 86 9.49 -8.17 -27.21
N ASN A 87 8.41 -7.40 -27.14
CA ASN A 87 7.45 -7.25 -28.23
C ASN A 87 7.97 -6.35 -29.35
N LYS A 88 8.47 -6.98 -30.41
CA LYS A 88 8.96 -6.33 -31.63
C LYS A 88 8.52 -7.13 -32.84
N SER A 89 8.11 -6.45 -33.91
CA SER A 89 7.86 -7.08 -35.21
C SER A 89 8.77 -6.49 -36.27
N THR A 90 9.70 -7.31 -36.75
CA THR A 90 10.70 -6.97 -37.77
C THR A 90 10.29 -7.44 -39.17
N HIS A 91 9.15 -8.11 -39.30
CA HIS A 91 8.66 -8.65 -40.58
C HIS A 91 7.98 -7.60 -41.46
N LEU A 92 7.77 -6.40 -40.93
CA LEU A 92 7.19 -5.27 -41.65
C LEU A 92 8.31 -4.47 -42.30
N ARG A 93 8.35 -4.44 -43.63
CA ARG A 93 9.25 -3.57 -44.42
C ARG A 93 8.44 -2.36 -44.90
N PRO A 94 9.01 -1.13 -44.94
CA PRO A 94 10.39 -0.76 -44.59
C PRO A 94 10.63 -0.50 -43.09
N HIS A 95 9.59 -0.47 -42.24
CA HIS A 95 9.70 -0.07 -40.83
C HIS A 95 9.37 -1.20 -39.84
N SER A 96 10.26 -1.44 -38.87
CA SER A 96 9.97 -2.33 -37.74
C SER A 96 9.07 -1.64 -36.72
N VAL A 97 8.06 -2.36 -36.25
CA VAL A 97 7.16 -1.91 -35.19
C VAL A 97 7.69 -2.38 -33.83
N LYS A 98 7.75 -1.47 -32.87
CA LYS A 98 8.17 -1.74 -31.49
C LYS A 98 7.09 -1.30 -30.50
N TRP A 99 7.14 -1.86 -29.29
CA TRP A 99 6.26 -1.45 -28.19
C TRP A 99 6.41 0.03 -27.81
N THR A 100 7.58 0.64 -28.07
CA THR A 100 7.85 2.06 -27.83
C THR A 100 7.02 3.00 -28.71
N ASP A 101 6.51 2.49 -29.82
CA ASP A 101 5.78 3.29 -30.80
C ASP A 101 4.31 3.50 -30.40
N VAL A 102 3.85 2.78 -29.37
CA VAL A 102 2.48 2.84 -28.87
C VAL A 102 2.50 3.35 -27.44
N GLU A 103 1.99 4.57 -27.24
CA GLU A 103 2.00 5.25 -25.94
C GLU A 103 1.32 4.43 -24.83
N ALA A 104 0.16 3.82 -25.13
CA ALA A 104 -0.53 2.97 -24.17
C ALA A 104 0.31 1.76 -23.73
N TYR A 105 1.14 1.20 -24.61
CA TYR A 105 2.01 0.06 -24.26
C TYR A 105 3.20 0.49 -23.41
N ARG A 106 3.72 1.71 -23.64
CA ARG A 106 4.70 2.32 -22.74
C ARG A 106 4.12 2.55 -21.35
N TYR A 107 2.85 2.96 -21.27
CA TYR A 107 2.18 3.15 -19.99
C TYR A 107 1.97 1.83 -19.24
N VAL A 108 1.51 0.76 -19.91
CA VAL A 108 1.42 -0.60 -19.33
C VAL A 108 2.78 -1.05 -18.80
N LEU A 109 3.83 -0.94 -19.62
CA LEU A 109 5.18 -1.34 -19.23
C LEU A 109 5.71 -0.55 -18.04
N ALA A 110 5.47 0.76 -18.00
CA ALA A 110 5.87 1.61 -16.87
C ALA A 110 5.11 1.24 -15.59
N ALA A 111 3.79 1.01 -15.68
CA ALA A 111 2.98 0.60 -14.54
C ALA A 111 3.41 -0.77 -13.99
N ASP A 112 3.60 -1.76 -14.86
CA ASP A 112 4.11 -3.09 -14.47
C ASP A 112 5.51 -3.00 -13.85
N ALA A 113 6.39 -2.13 -14.37
CA ALA A 113 7.73 -1.92 -13.80
C ALA A 113 7.67 -1.37 -12.37
N ILE A 114 6.85 -0.33 -12.16
CA ILE A 114 6.67 0.30 -10.85
C ILE A 114 6.13 -0.73 -9.85
N VAL A 115 5.10 -1.49 -10.24
CA VAL A 115 4.50 -2.56 -9.43
C VAL A 115 5.53 -3.63 -9.09
N CYS A 116 6.29 -4.12 -10.07
CA CYS A 116 7.29 -5.15 -9.86
C CYS A 116 8.40 -4.70 -8.90
N LEU A 117 8.93 -3.48 -9.09
CA LEU A 117 9.95 -2.89 -8.22
C LEU A 117 9.45 -2.72 -6.79
N TYR A 118 8.21 -2.25 -6.64
CA TYR A 118 7.57 -2.11 -5.36
C TYR A 118 7.42 -3.44 -4.63
N SER A 119 6.78 -4.43 -5.28
CA SER A 119 6.54 -5.73 -4.66
C SER A 119 7.86 -6.43 -4.30
N PHE A 120 8.91 -6.26 -5.10
CA PHE A 120 10.24 -6.75 -4.77
C PHE A 120 10.80 -6.10 -3.50
N ALA A 121 10.68 -4.78 -3.36
CA ALA A 121 11.14 -4.06 -2.18
C ALA A 121 10.39 -4.49 -0.90
N GLU A 122 9.06 -4.69 -0.97
CA GLU A 122 8.26 -5.15 0.16
C GLU A 122 8.60 -6.58 0.59
N ILE A 123 8.76 -7.50 -0.37
CA ILE A 123 9.16 -8.88 -0.10
C ILE A 123 10.56 -8.88 0.55
N GLY A 124 11.49 -8.08 0.03
CA GLY A 124 12.83 -7.93 0.60
C GLY A 124 12.81 -7.37 2.02
N LEU A 125 11.98 -6.36 2.29
CA LEU A 125 11.83 -5.77 3.62
C LEU A 125 11.20 -6.77 4.60
N GLY A 126 10.20 -7.54 4.15
CA GLY A 126 9.59 -8.63 4.93
C GLY A 126 10.60 -9.72 5.29
N PHE A 127 11.44 -10.13 4.34
CA PHE A 127 12.50 -11.10 4.58
C PHE A 127 13.58 -10.56 5.53
N TRP A 128 13.98 -9.30 5.35
CA TRP A 128 14.93 -8.63 6.24
C TRP A 128 14.42 -8.53 7.68
N ASN A 129 13.14 -8.18 7.87
CA ASN A 129 12.50 -8.14 9.18
C ASN A 129 12.45 -9.53 9.83
N MET A 130 12.24 -10.58 9.04
CA MET A 130 12.26 -11.97 9.52
C MET A 130 13.64 -12.40 10.03
N ILE A 131 14.73 -11.95 9.39
CA ILE A 131 16.10 -12.25 9.84
C ILE A 131 16.50 -11.44 11.07
N ARG A 132 16.18 -10.14 11.11
CA ARG A 132 16.65 -9.21 12.15
C ARG A 132 15.81 -9.22 13.43
N GLY A 133 14.61 -9.84 13.41
CA GLY A 133 13.72 -9.92 14.57
C GLY A 133 13.24 -8.56 15.10
N ARG A 134 13.36 -7.49 14.31
CA ARG A 134 12.96 -6.12 14.68
C ARG A 134 12.03 -5.57 13.59
N MET A 135 10.81 -5.21 13.97
CA MET A 135 9.88 -4.51 13.07
C MET A 135 10.38 -3.07 12.89
N LEU A 136 10.77 -2.71 11.67
CA LEU A 136 11.26 -1.37 11.33
C LEU A 136 10.21 -0.27 11.49
N MET A 137 8.91 -0.63 11.58
CA MET A 137 7.80 0.31 11.76
C MET A 137 6.82 -0.14 12.84
N PRO A 138 6.19 0.80 13.58
CA PRO A 138 5.04 0.53 14.43
C PRO A 138 3.93 -0.16 13.63
N GLU A 139 3.31 -1.21 14.20
CA GLU A 139 2.33 -2.06 13.51
C GLU A 139 1.22 -1.25 12.83
N THR A 140 0.72 -0.19 13.47
CA THR A 140 -0.36 0.65 12.92
C THR A 140 0.06 1.40 11.64
N MET A 141 1.29 1.92 11.58
CA MET A 141 1.77 2.66 10.39
C MET A 141 2.04 1.74 9.21
N ALA A 142 2.48 0.51 9.46
CA ALA A 142 2.66 -0.50 8.42
C ALA A 142 1.32 -0.85 7.73
N HIS A 143 0.22 -1.00 8.49
CA HIS A 143 -1.09 -1.34 7.92
C HIS A 143 -1.65 -0.23 7.02
N TRP A 144 -1.50 1.05 7.41
CA TRP A 144 -1.97 2.17 6.59
C TRP A 144 -1.11 2.37 5.34
N PHE A 145 0.21 2.18 5.45
CA PHE A 145 1.13 2.28 4.33
C PHE A 145 0.87 1.17 3.29
N ASP A 146 0.77 -0.09 3.74
CA ASP A 146 0.45 -1.23 2.87
C ASP A 146 -0.91 -1.02 2.17
N PHE A 147 -1.95 -0.60 2.91
CA PHE A 147 -3.28 -0.39 2.34
C PHE A 147 -3.33 0.76 1.32
N GLY A 148 -2.73 1.91 1.65
CA GLY A 148 -2.79 3.09 0.78
C GLY A 148 -2.02 2.88 -0.52
N HIS A 149 -0.85 2.25 -0.44
CA HIS A 149 0.02 2.08 -1.58
C HIS A 149 -0.40 0.90 -2.47
N ASP A 150 -0.88 -0.21 -1.89
CA ASP A 150 -1.47 -1.31 -2.66
C ASP A 150 -2.68 -0.83 -3.48
N GLN A 151 -3.54 0.02 -2.91
CA GLN A 151 -4.62 0.65 -3.68
C GLN A 151 -4.10 1.55 -4.81
N GLY A 152 -3.13 2.41 -4.51
CA GLY A 152 -2.55 3.32 -5.49
C GLY A 152 -2.01 2.57 -6.71
N PHE A 153 -1.28 1.48 -6.48
CA PHE A 153 -0.76 0.66 -7.57
C PHE A 153 -1.80 -0.19 -8.26
N ALA A 154 -2.79 -0.70 -7.54
CA ALA A 154 -3.91 -1.40 -8.17
C ALA A 154 -4.62 -0.48 -9.18
N TYR A 155 -4.85 0.78 -8.83
CA TYR A 155 -5.44 1.75 -9.76
C TYR A 155 -4.50 2.13 -10.91
N LEU A 156 -3.20 2.28 -10.63
CA LEU A 156 -2.20 2.56 -11.66
C LEU A 156 -2.20 1.47 -12.74
N ILE A 157 -1.99 0.21 -12.34
CA ILE A 157 -1.91 -0.92 -13.28
C ILE A 157 -3.25 -1.19 -13.97
N PHE A 158 -4.37 -1.04 -13.26
CA PHE A 158 -5.70 -1.20 -13.85
C PHE A 158 -5.98 -0.16 -14.93
N SER A 159 -5.64 1.11 -14.66
CA SER A 159 -5.81 2.19 -15.63
C SER A 159 -4.92 2.00 -16.86
N ALA A 160 -3.67 1.56 -16.66
CA ALA A 160 -2.73 1.28 -17.74
C ALA A 160 -3.19 0.11 -18.61
N CYS A 161 -3.60 -1.01 -18.01
CA CYS A 161 -4.12 -2.16 -18.74
C CYS A 161 -5.41 -1.84 -19.49
N SER A 162 -6.26 -0.96 -18.94
CA SER A 162 -7.48 -0.51 -19.60
C SER A 162 -7.20 0.35 -20.83
N ALA A 163 -6.25 1.30 -20.72
CA ALA A 163 -5.77 2.08 -21.87
C ALA A 163 -5.14 1.16 -22.93
N GLY A 164 -4.29 0.21 -22.52
CA GLY A 164 -3.69 -0.79 -23.41
C GLY A 164 -4.73 -1.63 -24.14
N THR A 165 -5.77 -2.09 -23.44
CA THR A 165 -6.89 -2.86 -24.01
C THR A 165 -7.68 -2.04 -25.02
N ALA A 166 -7.97 -0.78 -24.72
CA ALA A 166 -8.66 0.11 -25.65
C ALA A 166 -7.87 0.28 -26.95
N VAL A 167 -6.56 0.50 -26.86
CA VAL A 167 -5.67 0.59 -28.03
C VAL A 167 -5.60 -0.74 -28.78
N ALA A 168 -5.40 -1.87 -28.10
CA ALA A 168 -5.34 -3.20 -28.71
C ALA A 168 -6.62 -3.52 -29.50
N ARG A 169 -7.80 -3.22 -28.93
CA ARG A 169 -9.10 -3.41 -29.61
C ARG A 169 -9.26 -2.50 -30.82
N ASN A 170 -8.87 -1.24 -30.73
CA ASN A 170 -8.95 -0.32 -31.85
C ASN A 170 -7.99 -0.71 -32.99
N LEU A 171 -6.80 -1.23 -32.67
CA LEU A 171 -5.87 -1.77 -33.65
C LEU A 171 -6.41 -3.02 -34.36
N ARG A 172 -7.04 -3.95 -33.61
CA ARG A 172 -7.73 -5.13 -34.17
C ARG A 172 -8.91 -4.74 -35.07
N LYS A 173 -9.66 -3.71 -34.69
CA LYS A 173 -10.80 -3.18 -35.48
C LYS A 173 -10.37 -2.25 -36.63
N LYS A 174 -9.08 -1.97 -36.79
CA LYS A 174 -8.53 -1.03 -37.80
C LYS A 174 -9.04 0.41 -37.66
N ASN A 175 -9.51 0.79 -36.47
CA ASN A 175 -9.93 2.16 -36.16
C ASN A 175 -8.72 3.09 -35.99
N ILE A 176 -7.58 2.52 -35.58
CA ILE A 176 -6.29 3.21 -35.48
C ILE A 176 -5.21 2.32 -36.11
N LEU A 177 -4.08 2.92 -36.48
CA LEU A 177 -2.96 2.25 -37.13
C LEU A 177 -1.67 2.50 -36.33
N ILE A 178 -0.82 1.48 -36.22
CA ILE A 178 0.52 1.62 -35.64
C ILE A 178 1.37 2.43 -36.61
N LEU A 179 2.02 3.48 -36.11
CA LEU A 179 2.79 4.44 -36.93
C LEU A 179 1.98 5.11 -38.05
N GLY A 180 0.64 5.01 -38.04
CA GLY A 180 -0.22 5.46 -39.13
C GLY A 180 -0.23 4.56 -40.37
N ILE A 181 0.42 3.38 -40.32
CA ILE A 181 0.69 2.55 -41.51
C ILE A 181 0.21 1.11 -41.34
N TYR A 182 0.34 0.52 -40.13
CA TYR A 182 0.13 -0.92 -39.93
C TYR A 182 -1.08 -1.23 -39.05
N ALA A 183 -1.91 -2.18 -39.48
CA ALA A 183 -2.98 -2.78 -38.68
C ALA A 183 -2.56 -4.15 -38.10
N CYS A 184 -3.32 -4.68 -37.14
CA CYS A 184 -3.03 -5.99 -36.56
C CYS A 184 -3.02 -7.15 -37.57
N ASP A 185 -3.75 -7.08 -38.69
CA ASP A 185 -3.70 -8.12 -39.72
C ASP A 185 -2.30 -8.34 -40.30
N LYS A 186 -1.49 -7.27 -40.38
CA LYS A 186 -0.10 -7.33 -40.86
C LYS A 186 0.88 -7.56 -39.71
N ALA A 187 0.52 -7.13 -38.51
CA ALA A 187 1.35 -7.19 -37.30
C ALA A 187 0.79 -8.18 -36.26
N ASP A 188 0.23 -9.32 -36.69
CA ASP A 188 -0.58 -10.16 -35.81
C ASP A 188 0.20 -10.68 -34.60
N SER A 189 1.44 -11.13 -34.81
CA SER A 189 2.33 -11.57 -33.73
C SER A 189 2.65 -10.46 -32.72
N PHE A 190 2.70 -9.20 -33.14
CA PHE A 190 2.89 -8.05 -32.25
C PHE A 190 1.65 -7.78 -31.42
N CYS A 191 0.47 -7.78 -32.05
CA CYS A 191 -0.79 -7.55 -31.35
C CYS A 191 -1.11 -8.67 -30.36
N GLN A 192 -0.87 -9.93 -30.75
CA GLN A 192 -1.09 -11.08 -29.87
C GLN A 192 -0.19 -11.03 -28.62
N ARG A 193 1.10 -10.70 -28.79
CA ARG A 193 2.03 -10.54 -27.66
C ARG A 193 1.64 -9.38 -26.74
N ALA A 194 1.19 -8.26 -27.32
CA ALA A 194 0.70 -7.13 -26.54
C ALA A 194 -0.52 -7.50 -25.70
N GLU A 195 -1.47 -8.24 -26.27
CA GLU A 195 -2.67 -8.72 -25.56
C GLU A 195 -2.31 -9.68 -24.42
N ILE A 196 -1.36 -10.60 -24.64
CA ILE A 196 -0.88 -11.50 -23.59
C ILE A 196 -0.25 -10.71 -22.45
N SER A 197 0.60 -9.72 -22.74
CA SER A 197 1.17 -8.84 -21.72
C SER A 197 0.09 -8.10 -20.94
N ILE A 198 -0.85 -7.44 -21.62
CA ILE A 198 -1.95 -6.73 -20.96
C ILE A 198 -2.77 -7.67 -20.06
N GLY A 199 -3.01 -8.91 -20.51
CA GLY A 199 -3.68 -9.94 -19.71
C GLY A 199 -2.90 -10.31 -18.45
N LEU A 200 -1.57 -10.44 -18.54
CA LEU A 200 -0.70 -10.68 -17.38
C LEU A 200 -0.73 -9.49 -16.40
N GLY A 201 -0.75 -8.25 -16.91
CA GLY A 201 -0.91 -7.04 -16.10
C GLY A 201 -2.24 -7.00 -15.33
N TYR A 202 -3.36 -7.41 -15.95
CA TYR A 202 -4.62 -7.62 -15.22
C TYR A 202 -4.53 -8.74 -14.18
N GLY A 203 -3.74 -9.79 -14.42
CA GLY A 203 -3.45 -10.80 -13.41
C GLY A 203 -2.76 -10.18 -12.19
N ALA A 204 -1.73 -9.35 -12.40
CA ALA A 204 -1.06 -8.63 -11.32
C ALA A 204 -2.02 -7.71 -10.56
N PHE A 205 -2.91 -6.98 -11.25
CA PHE A 205 -3.97 -6.19 -10.63
C PHE A 205 -4.82 -7.00 -9.65
N VAL A 206 -5.29 -8.19 -10.03
CA VAL A 206 -6.16 -9.02 -9.19
C VAL A 206 -5.46 -9.37 -7.88
N PHE A 207 -4.17 -9.76 -7.93
CA PHE A 207 -3.44 -10.12 -6.72
C PHE A 207 -3.18 -8.93 -5.79
N ILE A 208 -2.89 -7.73 -6.32
CA ILE A 208 -2.74 -6.52 -5.51
C ILE A 208 -4.10 -6.11 -4.91
N ALA A 209 -5.18 -6.15 -5.69
CA ALA A 209 -6.51 -5.81 -5.23
C ALA A 209 -6.96 -6.73 -4.09
N LEU A 210 -6.72 -8.05 -4.21
CA LEU A 210 -6.98 -9.01 -3.14
C LEU A 210 -6.13 -8.73 -1.90
N SER A 211 -4.86 -8.34 -2.06
CA SER A 211 -3.99 -7.95 -0.95
C SER A 211 -4.54 -6.73 -0.21
N SER A 212 -4.94 -5.70 -0.96
CA SER A 212 -5.60 -4.50 -0.41
C SER A 212 -6.88 -4.82 0.34
N LEU A 213 -7.71 -5.75 -0.15
CA LEU A 213 -8.95 -6.15 0.53
C LEU A 213 -8.67 -6.86 1.86
N ILE A 214 -7.68 -7.75 1.90
CA ILE A 214 -7.28 -8.46 3.13
C ILE A 214 -6.75 -7.45 4.15
N THR A 215 -5.88 -6.52 3.75
CA THR A 215 -5.33 -5.49 4.64
C THR A 215 -6.42 -4.54 5.13
N GLY A 216 -7.32 -4.10 4.24
CA GLY A 216 -8.46 -3.24 4.58
C GLY A 216 -9.44 -3.91 5.55
N TYR A 217 -9.76 -5.19 5.34
CA TYR A 217 -10.61 -5.96 6.27
C TYR A 217 -10.00 -6.05 7.67
N ARG A 218 -8.69 -6.30 7.76
CA ARG A 218 -7.96 -6.32 9.04
C ARG A 218 -8.00 -4.96 9.75
N LEU A 219 -7.79 -3.89 8.99
CA LEU A 219 -7.85 -2.52 9.50
C LEU A 219 -9.25 -2.17 10.03
N ALA A 220 -10.30 -2.50 9.28
CA ALA A 220 -11.68 -2.28 9.70
C ALA A 220 -12.01 -3.08 10.98
N LYS A 221 -11.61 -4.34 11.06
CA LYS A 221 -11.80 -5.16 12.27
C LYS A 221 -11.07 -4.58 13.48
N TRP A 222 -9.84 -4.08 13.29
CA TRP A 222 -9.06 -3.44 14.35
C TRP A 222 -9.75 -2.17 14.86
N LEU A 223 -10.23 -1.31 13.94
CA LEU A 223 -10.98 -0.09 14.29
C LEU A 223 -12.23 -0.40 15.11
N MET A 224 -13.03 -1.39 14.66
CA MET A 224 -14.25 -1.79 15.37
C MET A 224 -13.98 -2.37 16.77
N SER A 225 -12.84 -3.04 16.98
CA SER A 225 -12.46 -3.56 18.31
C SER A 225 -11.87 -2.51 19.26
N ALA A 226 -11.50 -1.35 18.73
CA ALA A 226 -10.93 -0.23 19.49
C ALA A 226 -11.99 0.84 19.86
N SER A 227 -13.22 0.69 19.34
CA SER A 227 -14.40 1.52 19.62
C SER A 227 -15.19 0.95 20.79
#